data_AF-A0A512H8J2-F1
#
_entry.id   AF-A0A512H8J2-F1
#
_cell.length_a   1.000
_cell.length_b   1.000
_cell.length_c   1.000
_cell.angle_alpha   90.00
_cell.angle_beta   90.00
_cell.angle_gamma   90.00
#
_symmetry.space_group_name_H-M   'P 1'
#
loop_
_entity.id
_entity.type
_entity.pdbx_description
1 polymer ?
#
loop_
_entity_poly.entity_id
_entity_poly.type
_entity_poly.pdbx_seq_one_letter_code
_entity_poly.pdbx_strand_id
1 'polypeptide(L)'
;MESTGADEPQARHDWHGTPFSCEGCPHRDRHALGLCDEGRACVTDHRAALVQAFFARNPDLSDDYLDHPWFVVRVQAARRATVFRLPALISDPDPDVRWAVTQRLPRTQVLRLRDDPDPRVRIGVAGRLQDGDLVPLVEDPDPSVRATVARRINPSMLVLMLHDPDPEVRRVVARRIGADWLPTMIWDESPEVRLDVAARLDPEQLAPLARDPDVRVRHTVAERIDAAHLSLLAHDPDDVVREMVQARAPEIPGGPMPLSAARAASCAPLFPHLLTPVEGRPRPSSLPVSPTPPPLHPE
;
A
#
# COMPACT_ATOMS: atom_id res chain seq x y z
N MET A 1 28.30 26.17 35.95
CA MET A 1 26.85 26.18 36.20
C MET A 1 26.19 26.68 34.93
N GLU A 2 26.01 25.77 33.96
CA GLU A 2 25.19 26.05 32.79
C GLU A 2 23.72 26.04 33.23
N SER A 3 23.11 27.21 33.18
CA SER A 3 21.67 27.39 33.33
C SER A 3 21.02 26.77 32.10
N THR A 4 20.38 25.63 32.30
CA THR A 4 19.40 25.05 31.38
C THR A 4 18.43 26.15 30.93
N GLY A 5 18.41 26.43 29.63
CA GLY A 5 17.36 27.23 29.02
C GLY A 5 16.03 26.55 29.32
N ALA A 6 15.25 27.14 30.22
CA ALA A 6 13.86 26.78 30.37
C ALA A 6 13.20 27.11 29.03
N ASP A 7 12.74 26.06 28.36
CA ASP A 7 11.94 26.13 27.15
C ASP A 7 10.75 27.05 27.43
N GLU A 8 10.78 28.28 26.92
CA GLU A 8 9.65 29.20 27.04
C GLU A 8 8.43 28.49 26.45
N PRO A 9 7.32 28.36 27.19
CA PRO A 9 6.13 27.70 26.65
C PRO A 9 5.68 28.48 25.42
N GLN A 10 5.90 27.89 24.24
CA GLN A 10 5.51 28.47 22.95
C GLN A 10 4.09 29.01 23.06
N ALA A 11 3.94 30.31 22.74
CA ALA A 11 2.67 31.01 22.85
C ALA A 11 1.57 30.23 22.11
N ARG A 12 0.52 29.89 22.87
CA ARG A 12 -0.74 29.25 22.45
C ARG A 12 -1.35 30.07 21.33
N HIS A 13 -1.77 29.49 20.20
CA HIS A 13 -2.57 30.24 19.24
C HIS A 13 -3.72 29.36 18.75
N ASP A 14 -4.92 29.93 18.72
CA ASP A 14 -6.07 29.31 18.09
C ASP A 14 -5.91 29.31 16.57
N TRP A 15 -6.86 28.74 15.85
CA TRP A 15 -6.84 28.66 14.39
C TRP A 15 -6.95 30.03 13.67
N HIS A 16 -7.25 31.11 14.39
CA HIS A 16 -7.14 32.49 13.91
C HIS A 16 -5.77 33.12 14.20
N GLY A 17 -4.88 32.42 14.90
CA GLY A 17 -3.61 32.99 15.36
C GLY A 17 -3.75 33.83 16.63
N THR A 18 -4.86 33.70 17.37
CA THR A 18 -5.12 34.46 18.59
C THR A 18 -4.68 33.67 19.83
N PRO A 19 -3.96 34.29 20.78
CA PRO A 19 -3.65 33.64 22.04
C PRO A 19 -4.90 33.26 22.84
N PHE A 20 -4.91 32.06 23.42
CA PHE A 20 -6.01 31.58 24.25
C PHE A 20 -5.49 30.80 25.47
N SER A 21 -6.35 30.63 26.48
CA SER A 21 -6.06 29.86 27.69
C SER A 21 -7.21 28.89 28.03
N CYS A 22 -6.93 27.89 28.87
CA CYS A 22 -7.96 26.98 29.37
C CYS A 22 -9.00 27.62 30.31
N GLU A 23 -8.75 28.80 30.86
CA GLU A 23 -9.59 29.43 31.90
C GLU A 23 -11.04 29.68 31.42
N GLY A 24 -11.22 30.01 30.13
CA GLY A 24 -12.52 30.23 29.48
C GLY A 24 -13.01 29.08 28.59
N CYS A 25 -12.30 27.94 28.55
CA CYS A 25 -12.63 26.86 27.61
C CYS A 25 -13.97 26.18 27.98
N PRO A 26 -14.84 25.85 27.01
CA PRO A 26 -16.07 25.10 27.29
C PRO A 26 -15.80 23.67 27.81
N HIS A 27 -14.63 23.09 27.52
CA HIS A 27 -14.24 21.72 27.89
C HIS A 27 -13.49 21.62 29.23
N ARG A 28 -13.87 22.43 30.22
CA ARG A 28 -13.27 22.38 31.57
C ARG A 28 -13.49 21.03 32.25
N ASP A 29 -14.61 20.37 31.95
CA ASP A 29 -14.90 19.00 32.37
C ASP A 29 -13.86 18.01 31.83
N ARG A 30 -13.51 18.10 30.54
CA ARG A 30 -12.50 17.23 29.91
C ARG A 30 -11.09 17.50 30.42
N HIS A 31 -10.79 18.77 30.67
CA HIS A 31 -9.52 19.17 31.28
C HIS A 31 -9.38 18.61 32.70
N ALA A 32 -10.44 18.69 33.53
CA ALA A 32 -10.44 18.13 34.88
C ALA A 32 -10.23 16.61 34.91
N LEU A 33 -10.66 15.90 33.86
CA LEU A 33 -10.45 14.46 33.67
C LEU A 33 -9.10 14.12 33.02
N GLY A 34 -8.27 15.11 32.66
CA GLY A 34 -7.00 14.89 31.95
C GLY A 34 -7.16 14.40 30.51
N LEU A 35 -8.37 14.47 29.95
CA LEU A 35 -8.69 14.06 28.57
C LEU A 35 -8.30 15.12 27.54
N CYS A 36 -8.05 16.35 27.98
CA CYS A 36 -7.40 17.38 27.18
C CYS A 36 -6.39 18.15 28.03
N ASP A 37 -5.33 18.62 27.39
CA ASP A 37 -4.47 19.66 27.93
C ASP A 37 -3.84 20.42 26.78
N GLU A 38 -3.46 21.64 27.08
CA GLU A 38 -3.06 22.61 26.08
C GLU A 38 -1.85 22.15 25.22
N GLY A 39 -1.00 21.22 25.68
CA GLY A 39 0.20 20.75 24.98
C GLY A 39 0.09 19.37 24.34
N ARG A 40 -0.92 18.56 24.69
CA ARG A 40 -1.07 17.19 24.16
C ARG A 40 -2.39 16.93 23.44
N ALA A 41 -3.44 17.69 23.74
CA ALA A 41 -4.76 17.51 23.13
C ALA A 41 -5.63 18.76 23.35
N CYS A 42 -5.92 19.51 22.29
CA CYS A 42 -6.74 20.71 22.35
C CYS A 42 -7.50 20.92 21.03
N VAL A 43 -8.81 21.16 21.10
CA VAL A 43 -9.67 21.41 19.91
C VAL A 43 -9.51 22.82 19.35
N THR A 44 -9.14 23.79 20.21
CA THR A 44 -9.02 25.21 19.84
C THR A 44 -7.69 25.52 19.16
N ASP A 45 -6.65 24.72 19.40
CA ASP A 45 -5.28 24.97 18.92
C ASP A 45 -5.17 24.84 17.39
N HIS A 46 -4.41 25.74 16.75
CA HIS A 46 -4.19 25.71 15.29
C HIS A 46 -3.43 24.47 14.79
N ARG A 47 -2.75 23.73 15.68
CA ARG A 47 -2.00 22.54 15.29
C ARG A 47 -2.95 21.37 15.13
N ALA A 48 -3.11 20.91 13.89
CA ALA A 48 -3.95 19.76 13.54
C ALA A 48 -3.65 18.50 14.38
N ALA A 49 -2.40 18.29 14.79
CA ALA A 49 -2.01 17.17 15.65
C ALA A 49 -2.68 17.21 17.03
N LEU A 50 -2.83 18.39 17.63
CA LEU A 50 -3.49 18.55 18.93
C LEU A 50 -5.01 18.41 18.82
N VAL A 51 -5.59 18.90 17.73
CA VAL A 51 -7.02 18.69 17.41
C VAL A 51 -7.30 17.20 17.21
N GLN A 52 -6.46 16.50 16.46
CA GLN A 52 -6.56 15.05 16.26
C GLN A 52 -6.48 14.30 17.58
N ALA A 53 -5.53 14.68 18.46
CA ALA A 53 -5.37 14.07 19.78
C ALA A 53 -6.56 14.36 20.70
N PHE A 54 -7.15 15.56 20.62
CA PHE A 54 -8.37 15.89 21.34
C PHE A 54 -9.51 14.94 21.01
N PHE A 55 -9.86 14.78 19.73
CA PHE A 55 -10.94 13.85 19.34
C PHE A 55 -10.56 12.39 19.59
N ALA A 56 -9.28 12.03 19.60
CA ALA A 56 -8.83 10.69 19.98
C ALA A 56 -9.18 10.34 21.43
N ARG A 57 -9.12 11.32 22.33
CA ARG A 57 -9.41 11.17 23.77
C ARG A 57 -10.87 11.46 24.12
N ASN A 58 -11.57 12.22 23.27
CA ASN A 58 -12.94 12.66 23.49
C ASN A 58 -13.82 12.33 22.27
N PRO A 59 -13.97 11.04 21.89
CA PRO A 59 -14.74 10.66 20.70
C PRO A 59 -16.22 11.03 20.81
N ASP A 60 -16.76 11.11 22.01
CA ASP A 60 -18.16 11.45 22.31
C ASP A 60 -18.54 12.88 21.93
N LEU A 61 -17.56 13.80 21.84
CA LEU A 61 -17.78 15.18 21.40
C LEU A 61 -17.79 15.35 19.87
N SER A 62 -17.51 14.29 19.11
CA SER A 62 -17.29 14.43 17.65
C SER A 62 -18.52 14.92 16.90
N ASP A 63 -19.73 14.54 17.33
CA ASP A 63 -20.97 14.94 16.64
C ASP A 63 -21.28 16.43 16.77
N ASP A 64 -20.82 17.05 17.86
CA ASP A 64 -21.05 18.46 18.19
C ASP A 64 -20.13 19.41 17.41
N TYR A 65 -19.12 18.87 16.72
CA TYR A 65 -18.08 19.64 16.04
C TYR A 65 -18.15 19.55 14.51
N LEU A 66 -19.22 18.96 13.96
CA LEU A 66 -19.38 18.79 12.52
C LEU A 66 -19.74 20.09 11.79
N ASP A 67 -20.18 21.13 12.47
CA ASP A 67 -20.45 22.46 11.90
C ASP A 67 -19.38 23.51 12.24
N HIS A 68 -18.27 23.07 12.86
CA HIS A 68 -17.22 23.98 13.31
C HIS A 68 -16.66 24.82 12.15
N PRO A 69 -16.41 26.13 12.31
CA PRO A 69 -15.97 26.99 11.21
C PRO A 69 -14.67 26.54 10.53
N TRP A 70 -13.71 26.08 11.34
CA TRP A 70 -12.44 25.59 10.83
C TRP A 70 -12.54 24.14 10.35
N PHE A 71 -12.22 23.91 9.08
CA PHE A 71 -12.37 22.61 8.41
C PHE A 71 -11.56 21.50 9.09
N VAL A 72 -10.37 21.79 9.63
CA VAL A 72 -9.52 20.78 10.30
C VAL A 72 -10.27 20.14 11.47
N VAL A 73 -11.03 20.93 12.23
CA VAL A 73 -11.86 20.40 13.32
C VAL A 73 -12.96 19.50 12.77
N ARG A 74 -13.65 19.92 11.69
CA ARG A 74 -14.65 19.08 11.01
C ARG A 74 -14.04 17.78 10.47
N VAL A 75 -12.84 17.82 9.88
CA VAL A 75 -12.12 16.62 9.42
C VAL A 75 -11.86 15.66 10.59
N GLN A 76 -11.33 16.16 11.71
CA GLN A 76 -11.00 15.30 12.85
C GLN A 76 -12.24 14.78 13.58
N ALA A 77 -13.30 15.58 13.66
CA ALA A 77 -14.62 15.19 14.17
C ALA A 77 -15.24 14.10 13.27
N ALA A 78 -15.25 14.29 11.95
CA ALA A 78 -15.81 13.35 10.98
C ALA A 78 -15.15 11.95 11.03
N ARG A 79 -13.91 11.83 11.52
CA ARG A 79 -13.22 10.54 11.71
C ARG A 79 -13.82 9.69 12.85
N ARG A 80 -14.56 10.30 13.78
CA ARG A 80 -15.06 9.62 14.99
C ARG A 80 -16.55 9.82 15.25
N ALA A 81 -17.16 10.82 14.64
CA ALA A 81 -18.59 11.08 14.69
C ALA A 81 -19.45 9.86 14.37
N THR A 82 -20.68 9.84 14.87
CA THR A 82 -21.68 8.84 14.54
C THR A 82 -21.87 8.82 13.02
N VAL A 83 -21.81 7.63 12.41
CA VAL A 83 -21.89 7.48 10.94
C VAL A 83 -23.16 8.10 10.36
N PHE A 84 -24.27 8.08 11.10
CA PHE A 84 -25.54 8.69 10.70
C PHE A 84 -25.52 10.22 10.60
N ARG A 85 -24.51 10.90 11.16
CA ARG A 85 -24.32 12.35 11.11
C ARG A 85 -23.47 12.80 9.91
N LEU A 86 -22.63 11.91 9.38
CA LEU A 86 -21.74 12.19 8.25
C LEU A 86 -22.42 12.56 6.92
N PRO A 87 -23.66 12.11 6.58
CA PRO A 87 -24.29 12.49 5.32
C PRO A 87 -24.44 14.00 5.12
N ALA A 88 -24.51 14.78 6.20
CA ALA A 88 -24.58 16.24 6.15
C ALA A 88 -23.30 16.88 5.58
N LEU A 89 -22.16 16.19 5.71
CA LEU A 89 -20.84 16.66 5.27
C LEU A 89 -20.49 16.24 3.84
N ILE A 90 -21.36 15.51 3.14
CA ILE A 90 -21.15 15.15 1.72
C ILE A 90 -21.00 16.41 0.84
N SER A 91 -21.67 17.49 1.21
CA SER A 91 -21.59 18.78 0.49
C SER A 91 -20.77 19.83 1.25
N ASP A 92 -19.88 19.40 2.15
CA ASP A 92 -18.99 20.34 2.85
C ASP A 92 -18.17 21.15 1.83
N PRO A 93 -18.01 22.48 2.00
CA PRO A 93 -17.21 23.29 1.09
C PRO A 93 -15.75 22.82 0.99
N ASP A 94 -15.22 22.24 2.06
CA ASP A 94 -13.82 21.83 2.12
C ASP A 94 -13.62 20.39 1.61
N PRO A 95 -12.74 20.17 0.63
CA PRO A 95 -12.50 18.84 0.08
C PRO A 95 -11.85 17.87 1.06
N ASP A 96 -11.10 18.33 2.07
CA ASP A 96 -10.51 17.43 3.07
C ASP A 96 -11.59 16.85 3.98
N VAL A 97 -12.67 17.62 4.24
CA VAL A 97 -13.85 17.13 4.96
C VAL A 97 -14.62 16.13 4.11
N ARG A 98 -14.89 16.45 2.83
CA ARG A 98 -15.54 15.50 1.90
C ARG A 98 -14.73 14.22 1.74
N TRP A 99 -13.40 14.31 1.66
CA TRP A 99 -12.52 13.15 1.65
C TRP A 99 -12.63 12.34 2.94
N ALA A 100 -12.58 13.00 4.11
CA ALA A 100 -12.66 12.31 5.41
C ALA A 100 -13.94 11.49 5.56
N VAL A 101 -15.08 11.96 5.01
CA VAL A 101 -16.33 11.20 5.07
C VAL A 101 -16.35 10.00 4.13
N THR A 102 -15.65 10.03 2.97
CA THR A 102 -15.55 8.85 2.09
C THR A 102 -15.02 7.62 2.82
N GLN A 103 -14.15 7.83 3.81
CA GLN A 103 -13.51 6.77 4.58
C GLN A 103 -14.47 6.02 5.50
N ARG A 104 -15.63 6.60 5.84
CA ARG A 104 -16.56 6.06 6.85
C ARG A 104 -18.00 5.91 6.40
N LEU A 105 -18.42 6.64 5.36
CA LEU A 105 -19.77 6.51 4.82
C LEU A 105 -20.04 5.09 4.27
N PRO A 106 -21.29 4.60 4.37
CA PRO A 106 -21.73 3.42 3.64
C PRO A 106 -21.53 3.60 2.12
N ARG A 107 -21.26 2.50 1.41
CA ARG A 107 -20.96 2.51 -0.05
C ARG A 107 -21.99 3.28 -0.87
N THR A 108 -23.28 3.11 -0.58
CA THR A 108 -24.38 3.81 -1.28
C THR A 108 -24.30 5.32 -1.16
N GLN A 109 -23.77 5.84 -0.05
CA GLN A 109 -23.59 7.27 0.15
C GLN A 109 -22.27 7.78 -0.43
N VAL A 110 -21.20 6.97 -0.39
CA VAL A 110 -19.92 7.29 -1.03
C VAL A 110 -20.08 7.48 -2.54
N LEU A 111 -20.98 6.71 -3.20
CA LEU A 111 -21.28 6.87 -4.62
C LEU A 111 -21.73 8.29 -5.01
N ARG A 112 -22.33 9.05 -4.08
CA ARG A 112 -22.75 10.44 -4.33
C ARG A 112 -21.58 11.41 -4.52
N LEU A 113 -20.38 11.01 -4.11
CA LEU A 113 -19.13 11.77 -4.24
C LEU A 113 -18.30 11.34 -5.46
N ARG A 114 -18.79 10.41 -6.30
CA ARG A 114 -18.04 9.88 -7.44
C ARG A 114 -17.58 10.97 -8.41
N ASP A 115 -18.44 11.98 -8.60
CA ASP A 115 -18.20 13.09 -9.53
C ASP A 115 -17.71 14.35 -8.78
N ASP A 116 -17.09 14.19 -7.60
CA ASP A 116 -16.55 15.30 -6.82
C ASP A 116 -15.51 16.10 -7.64
N PRO A 117 -15.50 17.44 -7.55
CA PRO A 117 -14.53 18.24 -8.28
C PRO A 117 -13.07 18.01 -7.84
N ASP A 118 -12.83 17.63 -6.58
CA ASP A 118 -11.48 17.38 -6.07
C ASP A 118 -11.06 15.91 -6.32
N PRO A 119 -9.97 15.66 -7.06
CA PRO A 119 -9.51 14.31 -7.36
C PRO A 119 -9.14 13.51 -6.10
N ARG A 120 -8.72 14.15 -5.01
CA ARG A 120 -8.44 13.46 -3.74
C ARG A 120 -9.71 12.81 -3.19
N VAL A 121 -10.85 13.49 -3.28
CA VAL A 121 -12.15 12.93 -2.90
C VAL A 121 -12.50 11.76 -3.80
N ARG A 122 -12.32 11.88 -5.12
CA ARG A 122 -12.56 10.78 -6.09
C ARG A 122 -11.62 9.58 -5.86
N ILE A 123 -10.38 9.79 -5.43
CA ILE A 123 -9.46 8.72 -4.98
C ILE A 123 -10.03 8.02 -3.74
N GLY A 124 -10.52 8.79 -2.75
CA GLY A 124 -11.19 8.25 -1.56
C GLY A 124 -12.40 7.40 -1.94
N VAL A 125 -13.22 7.88 -2.88
CA VAL A 125 -14.36 7.15 -3.44
C VAL A 125 -13.91 5.85 -4.12
N ALA A 126 -12.98 5.91 -5.08
CA ALA A 126 -12.45 4.73 -5.77
C ALA A 126 -11.87 3.70 -4.78
N GLY A 127 -11.24 4.17 -3.70
CA GLY A 127 -10.74 3.36 -2.58
C GLY A 127 -11.81 2.54 -1.85
N ARG A 128 -13.10 2.87 -2.02
CA ARG A 128 -14.24 2.26 -1.33
C ARG A 128 -15.19 1.51 -2.26
N LEU A 129 -15.20 1.85 -3.55
CA LEU A 129 -16.01 1.17 -4.56
C LEU A 129 -15.47 -0.24 -4.90
N GLN A 130 -16.34 -1.05 -5.52
CA GLN A 130 -16.06 -2.41 -5.97
C GLN A 130 -16.74 -2.68 -7.33
N ASP A 131 -16.15 -3.58 -8.09
CA ASP A 131 -16.71 -4.13 -9.33
C ASP A 131 -17.20 -3.05 -10.30
N GLY A 132 -18.45 -3.18 -10.78
CA GLY A 132 -19.05 -2.28 -11.76
C GLY A 132 -19.10 -0.80 -11.34
N ASP A 133 -19.07 -0.50 -10.04
CA ASP A 133 -19.10 0.89 -9.56
C ASP A 133 -17.82 1.66 -9.91
N LEU A 134 -16.71 0.95 -10.17
CA LEU A 134 -15.44 1.54 -10.56
C LEU A 134 -15.36 1.87 -12.06
N VAL A 135 -16.21 1.25 -12.89
CA VAL A 135 -16.16 1.40 -14.35
C VAL A 135 -16.30 2.88 -14.78
N PRO A 136 -17.21 3.69 -14.20
CA PRO A 136 -17.31 5.11 -14.55
C PRO A 136 -16.06 5.95 -14.24
N LEU A 137 -15.16 5.46 -13.39
CA LEU A 137 -13.90 6.15 -13.02
C LEU A 137 -12.70 5.67 -13.84
N VAL A 138 -12.88 4.70 -14.76
CA VAL A 138 -11.81 4.21 -15.64
C VAL A 138 -11.27 5.34 -16.53
N GLU A 139 -12.13 6.26 -16.96
CA GLU A 139 -11.77 7.41 -17.81
C GLU A 139 -11.65 8.71 -16.99
N ASP A 140 -11.44 8.63 -15.67
CA ASP A 140 -11.28 9.83 -14.84
C ASP A 140 -10.14 10.71 -15.39
N PRO A 141 -10.31 12.04 -15.49
CA PRO A 141 -9.26 12.91 -16.00
C PRO A 141 -7.97 12.87 -15.18
N ASP A 142 -8.04 12.53 -13.89
CA ASP A 142 -6.88 12.46 -13.01
C ASP A 142 -6.24 11.05 -13.03
N PRO A 143 -4.95 10.94 -13.40
CA PRO A 143 -4.26 9.65 -13.46
C PRO A 143 -4.13 8.95 -12.10
N SER A 144 -4.14 9.69 -10.98
CA SER A 144 -4.11 9.09 -9.63
C SER A 144 -5.43 8.42 -9.28
N VAL A 145 -6.56 8.95 -9.78
CA VAL A 145 -7.86 8.26 -9.69
C VAL A 145 -7.82 7.00 -10.54
N ARG A 146 -7.40 7.09 -11.81
CA ARG A 146 -7.29 5.92 -12.70
C ARG A 146 -6.34 4.85 -12.16
N ALA A 147 -5.20 5.23 -11.57
CA ALA A 147 -4.30 4.28 -10.91
C ALA A 147 -4.96 3.60 -9.69
N THR A 148 -5.81 4.32 -8.95
CA THR A 148 -6.58 3.76 -7.84
C THR A 148 -7.65 2.78 -8.32
N VAL A 149 -8.32 3.11 -9.43
CA VAL A 149 -9.24 2.20 -10.13
C VAL A 149 -8.49 0.95 -10.60
N ALA A 150 -7.38 1.10 -11.32
CA ALA A 150 -6.55 0.00 -11.80
C ALA A 150 -6.00 -0.89 -10.67
N ARG A 151 -5.85 -0.39 -9.45
CA ARG A 151 -5.46 -1.21 -8.27
C ARG A 151 -6.60 -2.05 -7.72
N ARG A 152 -7.86 -1.67 -7.95
CA ARG A 152 -9.03 -2.21 -7.24
C ARG A 152 -10.05 -2.89 -8.13
N ILE A 153 -10.17 -2.47 -9.38
CA ILE A 153 -11.13 -3.04 -10.33
C ILE A 153 -10.85 -4.54 -10.51
N ASN A 154 -11.92 -5.29 -10.80
CA ASN A 154 -11.81 -6.72 -11.07
C ASN A 154 -10.73 -6.97 -12.14
N PRO A 155 -9.80 -7.93 -11.97
CA PRO A 155 -8.76 -8.20 -12.96
C PRO A 155 -9.29 -8.44 -14.38
N SER A 156 -10.49 -9.01 -14.54
CA SER A 156 -11.09 -9.21 -15.87
C SER A 156 -11.49 -7.92 -16.58
N MET A 157 -11.63 -6.81 -15.85
CA MET A 157 -11.96 -5.48 -16.39
C MET A 157 -10.72 -4.61 -16.63
N LEU A 158 -9.52 -5.05 -16.24
CA LEU A 158 -8.29 -4.28 -16.48
C LEU A 158 -7.96 -4.09 -17.97
N VAL A 159 -8.56 -4.90 -18.85
CA VAL A 159 -8.50 -4.73 -20.30
C VAL A 159 -8.99 -3.35 -20.76
N LEU A 160 -9.90 -2.72 -20.00
CA LEU A 160 -10.39 -1.36 -20.29
C LEU A 160 -9.31 -0.28 -20.10
N MET A 161 -8.22 -0.61 -19.39
CA MET A 161 -7.17 0.34 -18.99
C MET A 161 -5.81 0.02 -19.65
N LEU A 162 -5.78 -0.92 -20.60
CA LEU A 162 -4.54 -1.45 -21.18
C LEU A 162 -3.73 -0.38 -21.92
N HIS A 163 -4.43 0.59 -22.51
CA HIS A 163 -3.86 1.70 -23.25
C HIS A 163 -4.03 3.03 -22.53
N ASP A 164 -4.07 3.02 -21.19
CA ASP A 164 -4.10 4.28 -20.42
C ASP A 164 -2.93 5.18 -20.85
N PRO A 165 -3.14 6.48 -21.10
CA PRO A 165 -2.06 7.37 -21.50
C PRO A 165 -0.95 7.50 -20.45
N ASP A 166 -1.26 7.24 -19.18
CA ASP A 166 -0.29 7.34 -18.09
C ASP A 166 0.45 5.99 -17.87
N PRO A 167 1.79 5.96 -17.96
CA PRO A 167 2.56 4.73 -17.80
C PRO A 167 2.45 4.17 -16.38
N GLU A 168 2.28 4.97 -15.33
CA GLU A 168 2.11 4.47 -13.96
C GLU A 168 0.77 3.71 -13.81
N VAL A 169 -0.27 4.12 -14.52
CA VAL A 169 -1.51 3.35 -14.62
C VAL A 169 -1.27 2.03 -15.36
N ARG A 170 -0.61 2.07 -16.53
CA ARG A 170 -0.28 0.86 -17.30
C ARG A 170 0.61 -0.12 -16.52
N ARG A 171 1.50 0.37 -15.66
CA ARG A 171 2.28 -0.46 -14.72
C ARG A 171 1.41 -1.19 -13.72
N VAL A 172 0.40 -0.51 -13.15
CA VAL A 172 -0.58 -1.16 -12.26
C VAL A 172 -1.35 -2.25 -13.02
N VAL A 173 -1.74 -1.97 -14.27
CA VAL A 173 -2.39 -2.94 -15.17
C VAL A 173 -1.47 -4.14 -15.41
N ALA A 174 -0.23 -3.91 -15.85
CA ALA A 174 0.76 -4.96 -16.11
C ALA A 174 1.00 -5.84 -14.89
N ARG A 175 0.93 -5.31 -13.66
CA ARG A 175 1.08 -6.10 -12.43
C ARG A 175 -0.14 -6.96 -12.05
N ARG A 176 -1.35 -6.66 -12.56
CA ARG A 176 -2.60 -7.30 -12.11
C ARG A 176 -3.40 -8.00 -13.21
N ILE A 177 -3.22 -7.61 -14.47
CA ILE A 177 -4.02 -8.16 -15.58
C ILE A 177 -3.81 -9.67 -15.71
N GLY A 178 -4.83 -10.38 -16.21
CA GLY A 178 -4.76 -11.81 -16.45
C GLY A 178 -3.58 -12.18 -17.37
N ALA A 179 -2.98 -13.34 -17.14
CA ALA A 179 -1.78 -13.77 -17.85
C ALA A 179 -1.96 -13.78 -19.38
N ASP A 180 -3.15 -14.17 -19.85
CA ASP A 180 -3.50 -14.22 -21.28
C ASP A 180 -3.39 -12.85 -22.00
N TRP A 181 -3.48 -11.75 -21.25
CA TRP A 181 -3.38 -10.38 -21.78
C TRP A 181 -1.99 -9.78 -21.66
N LEU A 182 -1.10 -10.32 -20.82
CA LEU A 182 0.27 -9.80 -20.68
C LEU A 182 1.04 -9.73 -22.02
N PRO A 183 0.92 -10.70 -22.94
CA PRO A 183 1.61 -10.64 -24.24
C PRO A 183 1.28 -9.37 -25.05
N THR A 184 0.12 -8.74 -24.86
CA THR A 184 -0.24 -7.53 -25.61
C THR A 184 0.51 -6.28 -25.13
N MET A 185 1.19 -6.36 -23.98
CA MET A 185 1.92 -5.25 -23.35
C MET A 185 3.44 -5.34 -23.53
N ILE A 186 3.97 -6.37 -24.21
CA ILE A 186 5.43 -6.58 -24.36
C ILE A 186 6.12 -5.46 -25.13
N TRP A 187 5.38 -4.70 -25.95
CA TRP A 187 5.89 -3.58 -26.75
C TRP A 187 5.47 -2.22 -26.20
N ASP A 188 5.10 -2.13 -24.90
CA ASP A 188 4.81 -0.84 -24.28
C ASP A 188 5.99 0.11 -24.44
N GLU A 189 5.70 1.39 -24.69
CA GLU A 189 6.71 2.43 -24.83
C GLU A 189 7.55 2.61 -23.54
N SER A 190 6.94 2.41 -22.37
CA SER A 190 7.61 2.57 -21.08
C SER A 190 8.41 1.31 -20.72
N PRO A 191 9.74 1.42 -20.49
CA PRO A 191 10.53 0.29 -20.04
C PRO A 191 10.10 -0.22 -18.66
N GLU A 192 9.54 0.63 -17.79
CA GLU A 192 8.99 0.21 -16.50
C GLU A 192 7.77 -0.70 -16.67
N VAL A 193 6.90 -0.43 -17.65
CA VAL A 193 5.78 -1.32 -17.98
C VAL A 193 6.31 -2.63 -18.54
N ARG A 194 7.25 -2.59 -19.50
CA ARG A 194 7.85 -3.81 -20.07
C ARG A 194 8.57 -4.64 -19.01
N LEU A 195 9.16 -4.02 -17.99
CA LEU A 195 9.77 -4.69 -16.84
C LEU A 195 8.71 -5.40 -15.98
N ASP A 196 7.61 -4.71 -15.64
CA ASP A 196 6.48 -5.30 -14.92
C ASP A 196 5.86 -6.49 -15.72
N VAL A 197 5.80 -6.38 -17.05
CA VAL A 197 5.38 -7.49 -17.95
C VAL A 197 6.39 -8.63 -17.92
N ALA A 198 7.68 -8.34 -18.13
CA ALA A 198 8.77 -9.32 -18.13
C ALA A 198 8.91 -10.06 -16.80
N ALA A 199 8.47 -9.47 -15.68
CA ALA A 199 8.45 -10.10 -14.36
C ALA A 199 7.29 -11.10 -14.17
N ARG A 200 6.22 -11.00 -14.97
CA ARG A 200 5.02 -11.85 -14.85
C ARG A 200 4.78 -12.80 -16.01
N LEU A 201 5.30 -12.47 -17.20
CA LEU A 201 5.12 -13.29 -18.40
C LEU A 201 5.62 -14.71 -18.17
N ASP A 202 5.01 -15.69 -18.84
CA ASP A 202 5.46 -17.08 -18.80
C ASP A 202 6.91 -17.17 -19.34
N PRO A 203 7.81 -17.92 -18.68
CA PRO A 203 9.16 -18.19 -19.18
C PRO A 203 9.27 -18.53 -20.68
N GLU A 204 8.31 -19.30 -21.22
CA GLU A 204 8.28 -19.69 -22.63
C GLU A 204 8.05 -18.51 -23.58
N GLN A 205 7.41 -17.44 -23.08
CA GLN A 205 7.02 -16.27 -23.85
C GLN A 205 8.03 -15.11 -23.74
N LEU A 206 9.12 -15.26 -22.99
CA LEU A 206 10.08 -14.16 -22.73
C LEU A 206 11.06 -13.90 -23.88
N ALA A 207 11.19 -14.83 -24.84
CA ALA A 207 12.14 -14.71 -25.95
C ALA A 207 12.06 -13.38 -26.76
N PRO A 208 10.87 -12.79 -27.03
CA PRO A 208 10.77 -11.51 -27.72
C PRO A 208 11.45 -10.34 -26.98
N LEU A 209 11.56 -10.40 -25.65
CA LEU A 209 12.16 -9.36 -24.81
C LEU A 209 13.67 -9.53 -24.62
N ALA A 210 14.29 -10.58 -25.18
CA ALA A 210 15.73 -10.84 -25.04
C ALA A 210 16.61 -9.76 -25.66
N ARG A 211 16.06 -8.91 -26.53
CA ARG A 211 16.75 -7.76 -27.15
C ARG A 211 16.15 -6.42 -26.74
N ASP A 212 15.46 -6.36 -25.60
CA ASP A 212 14.87 -5.11 -25.11
C ASP A 212 15.95 -4.02 -24.97
N PRO A 213 15.69 -2.77 -25.37
CA PRO A 213 16.65 -1.67 -25.17
C PRO A 213 17.04 -1.46 -23.71
N ASP A 214 16.15 -1.74 -22.75
CA ASP A 214 16.41 -1.55 -21.33
C ASP A 214 17.10 -2.77 -20.71
N VAL A 215 18.28 -2.55 -20.13
CA VAL A 215 19.10 -3.60 -19.49
C VAL A 215 18.37 -4.29 -18.34
N ARG A 216 17.49 -3.60 -17.61
CA ARG A 216 16.71 -4.18 -16.50
C ARG A 216 15.73 -5.21 -17.02
N VAL A 217 15.08 -4.93 -18.16
CA VAL A 217 14.18 -5.89 -18.82
C VAL A 217 14.96 -7.10 -19.27
N ARG A 218 16.09 -6.91 -19.97
CA ARG A 218 16.94 -8.03 -20.42
C ARG A 218 17.50 -8.85 -19.26
N HIS A 219 17.87 -8.22 -18.14
CA HIS A 219 18.30 -8.93 -16.93
C HIS A 219 17.16 -9.79 -16.35
N THR A 220 15.94 -9.25 -16.22
CA THR A 220 14.77 -10.02 -15.79
C THR A 220 14.43 -11.16 -16.76
N VAL A 221 14.61 -10.95 -18.06
CA VAL A 221 14.50 -12.02 -19.06
C VAL A 221 15.56 -13.08 -18.81
N ALA A 222 16.84 -12.71 -18.67
CA ALA A 222 17.92 -13.66 -18.38
C ALA A 222 17.66 -14.48 -17.11
N GLU A 223 17.06 -13.89 -16.09
CA GLU A 223 16.72 -14.56 -14.84
C GLU A 223 15.62 -15.62 -15.00
N ARG A 224 14.64 -15.38 -15.89
CA ARG A 224 13.38 -16.16 -15.92
C ARG A 224 13.15 -16.98 -17.18
N ILE A 225 13.73 -16.59 -18.32
CA ILE A 225 13.47 -17.21 -19.62
C ILE A 225 13.73 -18.71 -19.60
N ASP A 226 12.97 -19.47 -20.38
CA ASP A 226 13.21 -20.90 -20.53
C ASP A 226 14.69 -21.21 -20.91
N ALA A 227 15.23 -22.28 -20.34
CA ALA A 227 16.63 -22.66 -20.51
C ALA A 227 17.01 -22.88 -21.99
N ALA A 228 16.07 -23.34 -22.83
CA ALA A 228 16.31 -23.52 -24.27
C ALA A 228 16.60 -22.20 -25.00
N HIS A 229 16.11 -21.08 -24.46
CA HIS A 229 16.28 -19.74 -25.05
C HIS A 229 17.33 -18.88 -24.33
N LEU A 230 17.95 -19.38 -23.25
CA LEU A 230 18.93 -18.62 -22.48
C LEU A 230 20.14 -18.15 -23.31
N SER A 231 20.51 -18.94 -24.33
CA SER A 231 21.60 -18.63 -25.27
C SER A 231 21.39 -17.34 -26.06
N LEU A 232 20.15 -16.84 -26.17
CA LEU A 232 19.84 -15.56 -26.83
C LEU A 232 20.54 -14.37 -26.16
N LEU A 233 20.86 -14.47 -24.86
CA LEU A 233 21.49 -13.41 -24.06
C LEU A 233 22.98 -13.69 -23.75
N ALA A 234 23.57 -14.75 -24.28
CA ALA A 234 24.95 -15.15 -23.96
C ALA A 234 26.02 -14.09 -24.30
N HIS A 235 25.74 -13.24 -25.30
CA HIS A 235 26.60 -12.16 -25.76
C HIS A 235 25.97 -10.79 -25.54
N ASP A 236 25.15 -10.65 -24.49
CA ASP A 236 24.56 -9.35 -24.15
C ASP A 236 25.65 -8.28 -23.94
N PRO A 237 25.48 -7.04 -24.42
CA PRO A 237 26.45 -5.98 -24.20
C PRO A 237 26.72 -5.68 -22.72
N ASP A 238 25.74 -5.90 -21.85
CA ASP A 238 25.83 -5.58 -20.42
C ASP A 238 26.30 -6.78 -19.59
N ASP A 239 27.35 -6.57 -18.79
CA ASP A 239 28.02 -7.60 -18.00
C ASP A 239 27.06 -8.30 -17.02
N VAL A 240 26.18 -7.53 -16.37
CA VAL A 240 25.18 -8.04 -15.42
C VAL A 240 24.23 -9.06 -16.04
N VAL A 241 23.91 -8.91 -17.33
CA VAL A 241 23.05 -9.87 -18.05
C VAL A 241 23.84 -11.13 -18.38
N ARG A 242 25.09 -10.99 -18.85
CA ARG A 242 25.96 -12.14 -19.14
C ARG A 242 26.28 -12.96 -17.90
N GLU A 243 26.51 -12.30 -16.76
CA GLU A 243 26.72 -12.96 -15.47
C GLU A 243 25.48 -13.78 -15.05
N MET A 244 24.28 -13.22 -15.22
CA MET A 244 23.02 -13.95 -14.95
C MET A 244 22.86 -15.17 -15.87
N VAL A 245 23.18 -15.03 -17.16
CA VAL A 245 23.17 -16.15 -18.12
C VAL A 245 24.14 -17.24 -17.71
N GLN A 246 25.37 -16.90 -17.31
CA GLN A 246 26.36 -17.86 -16.83
C GLN A 246 25.92 -18.56 -15.55
N ALA A 247 25.30 -17.83 -14.62
CA ALA A 247 24.78 -18.39 -13.36
C ALA A 247 23.63 -19.39 -13.59
N ARG A 248 22.85 -19.22 -14.65
CA ARG A 248 21.75 -20.13 -15.02
C ARG A 248 22.12 -21.22 -16.01
N ALA A 249 23.28 -21.13 -16.66
CA ALA A 249 23.72 -22.14 -17.60
C ALA A 249 23.80 -23.50 -16.88
N PRO A 250 23.26 -24.59 -17.47
CA PRO A 250 23.33 -25.90 -16.83
C PRO A 250 24.80 -26.27 -16.62
N GLU A 251 25.15 -26.69 -15.39
CA GLU A 251 26.45 -27.29 -15.14
C GLU A 251 26.60 -28.48 -16.10
N ILE A 252 27.58 -28.42 -17.01
CA ILE A 252 27.95 -29.57 -17.83
C ILE A 252 28.51 -30.63 -16.87
N PRO A 253 27.86 -31.80 -16.67
CA PRO A 253 28.42 -32.83 -15.82
C PRO A 253 29.73 -33.30 -16.46
N GLY A 254 30.87 -32.98 -15.84
CA GLY A 254 32.21 -33.37 -16.31
C GLY A 254 33.04 -32.27 -17.00
N GLY A 255 32.63 -31.00 -16.99
CA GLY A 255 33.50 -29.88 -17.37
C GLY A 255 34.55 -29.58 -16.28
N PRO A 256 35.77 -29.13 -16.63
CA PRO A 256 36.78 -28.78 -15.63
C PRO A 256 36.27 -27.61 -14.77
N MET A 257 36.38 -27.78 -13.45
CA MET A 257 36.01 -26.79 -12.43
C MET A 257 36.47 -25.37 -12.82
N PRO A 258 35.61 -24.33 -12.72
CA PRO A 258 36.04 -22.96 -12.99
C PRO A 258 37.09 -22.51 -11.97
N LEU A 259 38.14 -21.84 -12.46
CA LEU A 259 39.32 -21.36 -11.72
C LEU A 259 39.04 -20.27 -10.66
N SER A 260 37.78 -20.04 -10.28
CA SER A 260 37.41 -19.05 -9.25
C SER A 260 37.44 -19.64 -7.82
N ALA A 261 37.50 -20.96 -7.66
CA ALA A 261 37.56 -21.62 -6.34
C ALA A 261 38.98 -21.80 -5.76
N ALA A 262 40.05 -21.35 -6.44
CA ALA A 262 41.43 -21.60 -6.03
C ALA A 262 42.00 -20.62 -4.97
N ARG A 263 41.18 -19.75 -4.38
CA ARG A 263 41.60 -18.76 -3.37
C ARG A 263 40.88 -18.86 -2.03
N ALA A 264 40.61 -20.06 -1.55
CA ALA A 264 40.09 -20.27 -0.19
C ALA A 264 40.51 -21.61 0.45
N ALA A 265 41.74 -22.08 0.20
CA ALA A 265 42.26 -23.27 0.87
C ALA A 265 43.73 -23.10 1.28
N SER A 266 43.99 -22.18 2.20
CA SER A 266 45.14 -22.27 3.09
C SER A 266 44.83 -21.57 4.40
N CYS A 267 44.21 -22.32 5.30
CA CYS A 267 44.32 -22.16 6.75
C CYS A 267 43.65 -23.38 7.38
N ALA A 268 44.45 -24.41 7.65
CA ALA A 268 44.10 -25.35 8.71
C ALA A 268 44.16 -24.61 10.05
N PRO A 269 43.32 -24.99 11.01
CA PRO A 269 43.93 -25.46 12.24
C PRO A 269 43.41 -26.84 12.68
N LEU A 270 44.30 -27.45 13.43
CA LEU A 270 44.23 -28.74 14.10
C LEU A 270 43.18 -28.77 15.23
N PHE A 271 42.87 -30.01 15.63
CA PHE A 271 42.33 -30.50 16.92
C PHE A 271 40.81 -30.76 17.01
N PRO A 272 40.40 -31.80 17.79
CA PRO A 272 39.69 -32.95 17.24
C PRO A 272 38.44 -33.31 18.06
N HIS A 273 37.73 -34.36 17.60
CA HIS A 273 36.81 -35.23 18.33
C HIS A 273 35.80 -34.60 19.31
N LEU A 274 34.51 -34.79 19.04
CA LEU A 274 33.71 -35.81 19.75
C LEU A 274 32.38 -36.07 19.04
N LEU A 275 32.18 -37.35 18.72
CA LEU A 275 30.94 -37.96 18.28
C LEU A 275 29.91 -37.97 19.42
N THR A 276 28.63 -37.78 19.09
CA THR A 276 27.58 -38.79 19.28
C THR A 276 26.26 -38.33 18.66
N PRO A 277 25.49 -39.23 18.02
CA PRO A 277 24.16 -38.95 17.49
C PRO A 277 23.08 -39.32 18.51
N VAL A 278 21.96 -38.58 18.54
CA VAL A 278 20.72 -39.04 19.17
C VAL A 278 19.60 -38.96 18.13
N GLU A 279 19.24 -40.14 17.64
CA GLU A 279 17.97 -40.46 17.01
C GLU A 279 16.81 -40.30 18.00
N GLY A 280 15.60 -40.03 17.50
CA GLY A 280 14.39 -40.34 18.28
C GLY A 280 13.18 -39.47 17.97
N ARG A 281 12.43 -39.83 16.92
CA ARG A 281 10.97 -39.57 16.86
C ARG A 281 10.27 -40.27 18.03
N PRO A 282 9.13 -39.72 18.51
CA PRO A 282 7.87 -40.36 18.12
C PRO A 282 6.69 -39.38 17.87
N ARG A 283 5.83 -39.75 16.91
CA ARG A 283 4.36 -39.49 16.92
C ARG A 283 3.74 -40.51 17.91
N PRO A 284 2.57 -40.31 18.56
CA PRO A 284 1.30 -39.86 17.93
C PRO A 284 0.31 -39.09 18.85
N SER A 285 -0.83 -38.66 18.32
CA SER A 285 -2.18 -38.91 18.89
C SER A 285 -3.24 -37.95 18.33
N SER A 286 -4.11 -38.51 17.50
CA SER A 286 -5.58 -38.50 17.60
C SER A 286 -6.31 -37.24 18.08
N LEU A 287 -7.09 -36.68 17.15
CA LEU A 287 -8.17 -35.71 17.35
C LEU A 287 -9.29 -36.26 18.25
N PRO A 288 -9.94 -35.43 19.09
CA PRO A 288 -11.27 -35.72 19.59
C PRO A 288 -12.34 -35.21 18.61
N VAL A 289 -13.27 -36.11 18.28
CA VAL A 289 -14.52 -35.87 17.55
C VAL A 289 -15.49 -35.11 18.46
N SER A 290 -16.00 -33.97 18.00
CA SER A 290 -17.09 -33.26 18.67
C SER A 290 -18.44 -33.96 18.43
N PRO A 291 -19.31 -34.12 19.44
CA PRO A 291 -20.64 -34.70 19.25
C PRO A 291 -21.60 -33.68 18.61
N THR A 292 -22.37 -34.16 17.65
CA THR A 292 -23.48 -33.46 16.98
C THR A 292 -24.65 -33.26 17.96
N PRO A 293 -25.23 -32.06 18.12
CA PRO A 293 -26.47 -31.89 18.86
C PRO A 293 -27.69 -32.35 18.02
N PRO A 294 -28.75 -32.89 18.66
CA PRO A 294 -29.95 -33.37 17.99
C PRO A 294 -30.85 -32.23 17.47
N PRO A 295 -31.74 -32.48 16.49
CA PRO A 295 -32.69 -31.49 16.03
C PRO A 295 -33.81 -31.31 17.06
N LEU A 296 -34.24 -30.06 17.30
CA LEU A 296 -35.48 -29.77 18.00
C LEU A 296 -36.43 -29.00 17.08
N HIS A 297 -37.69 -29.42 17.18
CA HIS A 297 -38.83 -29.26 16.29
C HIS A 297 -39.40 -27.84 16.23
N PRO A 298 -40.24 -27.53 15.21
CA PRO A 298 -40.90 -26.24 15.07
C PRO A 298 -42.12 -26.11 16.00
N GLU A 299 -42.27 -24.93 16.59
CA GLU A 299 -43.58 -24.34 16.94
C GLU A 299 -43.71 -23.00 16.20
#